data_AF-A0A0D0HMC9-F1
#
_entry.id   AF-A0A0D0HMC9-F1
#
_cell.length_a   1.000
_cell.length_b   1.000
_cell.length_c   1.000
_cell.angle_alpha   90.00
_cell.angle_beta   90.00
_cell.angle_gamma   90.00
#
_symmetry.space_group_name_H-M   'P 1'
#
loop_
_entity.id
_entity.type
_entity.pdbx_description
1 polymer ?
#
loop_
_entity_poly.entity_id
_entity_poly.type
_entity_poly.pdbx_seq_one_letter_code
_entity_poly.pdbx_strand_id
1 'polypeptide(L)'
;MMLSQFIGQTEAAILRFSISLLTEIELKIKKKQIISQHQAMKYAKHQIELFVKQLHLRQALTAVYQSELYIYVSKKLAHVFEQYRVLKCV
;
A
#
# COMPACT_ATOMS: atom_id res chain seq x y z
N MET A 1 7.09 10.20 -24.06
CA MET A 1 7.70 10.60 -22.78
C MET A 1 7.26 9.61 -21.72
N MET A 2 8.20 8.89 -21.10
CA MET A 2 7.82 7.96 -20.02
C MET A 2 7.55 8.73 -18.73
N LEU A 3 6.54 8.33 -17.97
CA LEU A 3 6.17 8.96 -16.69
C LEU A 3 7.38 9.06 -15.74
N SER A 4 8.25 8.03 -15.70
CA SER A 4 9.48 8.00 -14.91
C SER A 4 10.51 9.07 -15.27
N GLN A 5 10.50 9.57 -16.51
CA GLN A 5 11.35 10.68 -16.93
C GLN A 5 10.81 12.02 -16.45
N PHE A 6 9.51 12.10 -16.15
CA PHE A 6 8.85 13.31 -15.66
C PHE A 6 8.92 13.45 -14.13
N ILE A 7 8.60 12.37 -13.41
CA ILE A 7 8.46 12.40 -11.94
C ILE A 7 9.69 11.90 -11.19
N GLY A 8 10.66 11.31 -11.90
CA GLY A 8 11.80 10.62 -11.27
C GLY A 8 11.55 9.12 -11.07
N GLN A 9 12.64 8.38 -10.87
CA GLN A 9 12.59 6.91 -10.76
C GLN A 9 12.03 6.44 -9.42
N THR A 10 12.30 7.17 -8.33
CA THR A 10 11.83 6.84 -6.98
C THR A 10 10.32 7.00 -6.90
N GLU A 11 9.80 8.11 -7.39
CA GLU A 11 8.39 8.46 -7.41
C GLU A 11 7.63 7.47 -8.31
N ALA A 12 8.20 7.11 -9.46
CA ALA A 12 7.65 6.07 -10.32
C ALA A 12 7.64 4.69 -9.64
N ALA A 13 8.67 4.36 -8.84
CA ALA A 13 8.71 3.12 -8.07
C ALA A 13 7.65 3.10 -6.96
N ILE A 14 7.46 4.21 -6.25
CA ILE A 14 6.43 4.39 -5.21
C ILE A 14 5.03 4.17 -5.82
N LEU A 15 4.75 4.78 -6.98
CA LEU A 15 3.48 4.59 -7.68
C LEU A 15 3.25 3.13 -8.07
N ARG A 16 4.24 2.50 -8.72
CA ARG A 16 4.16 1.08 -9.10
C ARG A 16 3.92 0.18 -7.88
N PHE A 17 4.66 0.41 -6.81
CA PHE A 17 4.52 -0.32 -5.56
C PHE A 17 3.11 -0.16 -4.98
N SER A 18 2.59 1.06 -4.91
CA SER A 18 1.27 1.33 -4.33
C SER A 18 0.13 0.62 -5.09
N ILE A 19 0.19 0.61 -6.43
CA ILE A 19 -0.78 -0.08 -7.28
C ILE A 19 -0.65 -1.60 -7.12
N SER A 20 0.57 -2.11 -7.12
CA SER A 20 0.86 -3.54 -6.94
C SER A 20 0.35 -4.04 -5.59
N LEU A 21 0.60 -3.30 -4.51
CA LEU A 21 0.16 -3.67 -3.16
C LEU A 21 -1.37 -3.72 -3.05
N LEU A 22 -2.07 -2.72 -3.60
CA LEU A 22 -3.53 -2.70 -3.62
C LEU A 22 -4.11 -3.89 -4.37
N THR A 23 -3.54 -4.19 -5.55
CA THR A 23 -3.95 -5.32 -6.39
C THR A 23 -3.70 -6.65 -5.67
N GLU A 24 -2.55 -6.80 -5.02
CA GLU A 24 -2.21 -8.00 -4.26
C GLU A 24 -3.19 -8.22 -3.10
N ILE A 25 -3.49 -7.18 -2.32
CA ILE A 25 -4.42 -7.28 -1.18
C ILE A 25 -5.82 -7.64 -1.69
N GLU A 26 -6.29 -7.01 -2.76
CA GLU A 26 -7.57 -7.35 -3.38
C GLU A 26 -7.62 -8.82 -3.82
N LEU A 27 -6.56 -9.32 -4.46
CA LEU A 27 -6.46 -10.73 -4.85
C LEU A 27 -6.46 -11.67 -3.63
N LYS A 28 -5.78 -11.30 -2.54
CA LYS A 28 -5.79 -12.07 -1.29
C LYS A 28 -7.17 -12.10 -0.65
N ILE A 29 -7.93 -11.00 -0.71
CA ILE A 29 -9.32 -10.93 -0.26
C ILE A 29 -10.21 -11.84 -1.11
N LYS A 30 -10.12 -11.75 -2.45
CA LYS A 30 -10.88 -12.61 -3.37
C LYS A 30 -10.62 -14.10 -3.12
N LYS A 31 -9.37 -14.46 -2.83
CA LYS A 31 -8.95 -15.83 -2.50
C LYS A 31 -9.25 -16.23 -1.04
N LYS A 32 -9.91 -15.39 -0.25
CA LYS A 32 -10.20 -15.58 1.19
C LYS A 32 -8.96 -15.84 2.05
N GLN A 33 -7.79 -15.39 1.61
CA GLN A 33 -6.53 -15.42 2.38
C GLN A 33 -6.45 -14.28 3.40
N ILE A 34 -7.16 -13.18 3.11
CA ILE A 34 -7.41 -12.08 4.04
C ILE A 34 -8.92 -11.96 4.19
N ILE A 35 -9.41 -12.10 5.41
CA ILE A 35 -10.86 -12.12 5.70
C ILE A 35 -11.31 -10.90 6.49
N SER A 36 -10.39 -10.19 7.15
CA SER A 36 -10.70 -8.99 7.92
C SER A 36 -9.92 -7.76 7.47
N GLN A 37 -10.51 -6.59 7.72
CA GLN A 37 -9.91 -5.30 7.43
C GLN A 37 -8.61 -5.13 8.23
N HIS A 38 -8.59 -5.55 9.50
CA HIS A 38 -7.39 -5.50 10.34
C HIS A 38 -6.22 -6.31 9.74
N GLN A 39 -6.49 -7.51 9.22
CA GLN A 39 -5.47 -8.32 8.54
C GLN A 39 -4.91 -7.61 7.30
N ALA A 40 -5.79 -7.05 6.46
CA ALA A 40 -5.38 -6.29 5.28
C ALA A 40 -4.52 -5.08 5.64
N MET A 41 -4.94 -4.31 6.65
CA MET A 41 -4.23 -3.12 7.11
C MET A 41 -2.87 -3.44 7.74
N LYS A 42 -2.80 -4.49 8.55
CA LYS A 42 -1.54 -4.97 9.14
C LYS A 42 -0.57 -5.44 8.06
N TYR A 43 -1.07 -6.17 7.06
CA TYR A 43 -0.27 -6.61 5.93
C TYR A 43 0.23 -5.42 5.09
N ALA A 44 -0.65 -4.48 4.75
CA ALA A 44 -0.30 -3.27 4.00
C ALA A 44 0.80 -2.47 4.69
N LYS A 45 0.65 -2.21 6.00
CA LYS A 45 1.64 -1.49 6.81
C LYS A 45 3.01 -2.17 6.74
N HIS A 46 3.05 -3.49 6.94
CA HIS A 46 4.30 -4.24 6.90
C HIS A 46 4.99 -4.17 5.52
N GLN A 47 4.23 -4.29 4.43
CA GLN A 47 4.79 -4.18 3.08
C GLN A 47 5.32 -2.77 2.79
N ILE A 48 4.61 -1.73 3.24
CA ILE A 48 5.05 -0.33 3.11
C ILE A 48 6.37 -0.12 3.87
N GLU A 49 6.47 -0.62 5.11
CA GLU A 49 7.69 -0.51 5.91
C GLU A 49 8.89 -1.18 5.22
N LEU A 50 8.70 -2.39 4.68
CA LEU A 50 9.73 -3.11 3.94
C LEU A 50 10.16 -2.36 2.68
N PHE A 51 9.20 -1.87 1.89
CA PHE A 51 9.50 -1.15 0.65
C PHE A 51 10.26 0.15 0.91
N VAL A 52 9.77 1.00 1.83
CA VAL A 52 10.43 2.30 2.09
C VAL A 52 11.83 2.10 2.68
N LYS A 53 12.06 1.04 3.46
CA LYS A 53 13.41 0.69 3.96
C LYS A 53 14.40 0.42 2.82
N GLN A 54 13.94 -0.12 1.70
CA GLN A 54 14.78 -0.39 0.51
C GLN A 54 15.11 0.87 -0.30
N LEU A 55 14.42 1.99 -0.06
CA LEU A 55 14.69 3.26 -0.76
C LEU A 55 15.92 4.00 -0.19
N HIS A 56 16.53 3.51 0.89
CA HIS A 56 17.74 4.08 1.52
C HIS A 56 17.64 5.60 1.81
N LEU A 57 16.45 6.06 2.20
CA LEU A 57 16.19 7.47 2.49
C LEU A 57 16.66 7.87 3.90
N ARG A 58 16.84 9.18 4.12
CA ARG A 58 17.04 9.74 5.46
C ARG A 58 15.83 9.39 6.34
N GLN A 59 16.07 9.18 7.63
CA GLN A 59 15.04 8.72 8.58
C GLN A 59 13.76 9.59 8.58
N ALA A 60 13.90 10.92 8.51
CA ALA A 60 12.77 11.82 8.43
C ALA A 60 11.92 11.59 7.16
N LEU A 61 12.57 11.41 6.01
CA LEU A 61 11.88 11.12 4.75
C LEU A 61 11.24 9.73 4.77
N THR A 62 11.92 8.73 5.33
CA THR A 62 11.35 7.39 5.54
C THR A 62 10.03 7.46 6.31
N ALA A 63 10.00 8.19 7.42
CA ALA A 63 8.79 8.35 8.22
C ALA A 63 7.66 9.05 7.45
N VAL A 64 7.98 10.10 6.69
CA VAL A 64 7.02 10.81 5.84
C VAL A 64 6.44 9.87 4.78
N TYR A 65 7.29 9.19 4.01
CA TYR A 65 6.83 8.28 2.96
C TYR A 65 6.02 7.11 3.49
N GLN A 66 6.41 6.51 4.62
CA GLN A 66 5.62 5.45 5.26
C GLN A 66 4.23 5.95 5.65
N SER A 67 4.14 7.14 6.23
CA SER A 67 2.86 7.75 6.62
C SER A 67 1.98 8.05 5.42
N GLU A 68 2.52 8.72 4.39
CA GLU A 68 1.79 9.10 3.19
C GLU A 68 1.30 7.88 2.40
N LEU A 69 2.16 6.87 2.22
CA LEU A 69 1.78 5.61 1.58
C LEU A 69 0.70 4.89 2.37
N TYR A 70 0.83 4.85 3.69
CA TYR A 70 -0.17 4.21 4.55
C TYR A 70 -1.52 4.92 4.42
N ILE A 71 -1.56 6.25 4.49
CA ILE A 71 -2.79 7.04 4.32
C ILE A 71 -3.42 6.78 2.94
N TYR A 72 -2.62 6.84 1.87
CA TYR A 72 -3.08 6.61 0.51
C TYR A 72 -3.67 5.20 0.34
N VAL A 73 -2.93 4.16 0.71
CA VAL A 73 -3.37 2.77 0.60
C VAL A 73 -4.60 2.51 1.46
N SER A 74 -4.64 3.04 2.69
CA SER A 74 -5.80 2.89 3.59
C SER A 74 -7.08 3.43 2.97
N LYS A 75 -7.02 4.63 2.38
CA LYS A 75 -8.17 5.25 1.70
C LYS A 75 -8.65 4.42 0.51
N LYS A 76 -7.72 3.85 -0.27
CA LYS A 76 -8.07 3.00 -1.42
C LYS A 76 -8.62 1.64 -0.98
N LEU A 77 -8.06 1.04 0.06
CA LEU A 77 -8.54 -0.22 0.62
C LEU A 77 -9.93 -0.11 1.25
N ALA A 78 -10.30 1.06 1.80
CA ALA A 78 -11.67 1.27 2.32
C ALA A 78 -12.72 0.94 1.25
N HIS A 79 -12.51 1.38 0.01
CA HIS A 79 -13.41 1.06 -1.11
C HIS A 79 -13.44 -0.44 -1.43
N VAL A 80 -12.27 -1.10 -1.42
CA VAL A 80 -12.16 -2.56 -1.62
C VAL A 80 -12.89 -3.32 -0.51
N PHE A 81 -12.77 -2.88 0.74
CA PHE A 81 -13.43 -3.52 1.87
C PHE A 81 -14.95 -3.44 1.77
N GLU A 82 -15.49 -2.29 1.35
CA GLU A 82 -16.91 -2.13 1.08
C GLU A 82 -17.38 -3.05 -0.07
N GLN A 83 -16.65 -3.03 -1.19
CA GLN A 83 -16.98 -3.81 -2.38
C GLN A 83 -17.04 -5.32 -2.09
N TYR A 84 -16.09 -5.86 -1.34
CA TYR A 84 -16.01 -7.28 -1.01
C TYR A 84 -16.61 -7.64 0.35
N ARG A 85 -17.27 -6.69 1.04
CA ARG A 85 -17.85 -6.85 2.38
C ARG A 85 -16.88 -7.48 3.38
N VAL A 86 -15.64 -7.00 3.38
CA VAL A 86 -14.57 -7.51 4.23
C VAL A 86 -14.89 -7.24 5.69
N LEU A 87 -14.72 -8.25 6.55
CA LEU A 87 -15.12 -8.19 7.95
C LEU A 87 -14.38 -7.08 8.69
N LYS A 88 -15.14 -6.19 9.33
CA LYS A 88 -14.60 -5.21 10.27
C LYS A 88 -14.51 -5.88 11.64
N CYS A 89 -13.29 -6.08 12.15
CA CYS A 89 -13.11 -6.42 13.56
C CYS A 89 -13.40 -5.16 14.38
N VAL A 90 -14.26 -5.29 15.39
CA VAL A 90 -14.51 -4.27 16.42
C VAL A 90 -13.41 -4.34 17.47
#